data_AF-A0A966K4C4-F1
#
_entry.id   AF-A0A966K4C4-F1
#
_cell.length_a   1.000
_cell.length_b   1.000
_cell.length_c   1.000
_cell.angle_alpha   90.00
_cell.angle_beta   90.00
_cell.angle_gamma   90.00
#
_symmetry.space_group_name_H-M   'P 1'
#
loop_
_entity.id
_entity.type
_entity.pdbx_description
1 polymer ?
#
loop_
_entity_poly.entity_id
_entity_poly.type
_entity_poly.pdbx_seq_one_letter_code
_entity_poly.pdbx_strand_id
1 'polypeptide(L)'
;MDRRHFLGVSSAASLGVLAGCASPPVNISKANVVVVGGGYGGATAAKYVRMFSNNTAQVTLIEPNAEFISCPMSNLVVGGHTTIANISTPYDNLTKRHGIKVVKDMVASIDAKQKTIRLASGGSMKYDKLILSPGIGLMTETIKGLDKANQEGVTVQAWKAGPETVLLRKQLESMKDGGVFAISIPMAPYRCPPGPYERACQVAS
;
A
#
# COMPACT_ATOMS: atom_id res chain seq x y z
N MET A 1 68.25 3.44 -18.43
CA MET A 1 66.85 3.78 -18.14
C MET A 1 66.25 2.62 -17.37
N ASP A 2 66.09 2.78 -16.06
CA ASP A 2 65.71 1.70 -15.15
C ASP A 2 64.18 1.50 -15.15
N ARG A 3 63.73 0.35 -15.66
CA ARG A 3 62.31 -0.03 -15.78
C ARG A 3 61.57 -0.06 -14.43
N ARG A 4 62.29 -0.10 -13.31
CA ARG A 4 61.71 -0.23 -11.97
C ARG A 4 61.19 1.09 -11.39
N HIS A 5 61.60 2.24 -11.93
CA HIS A 5 61.11 3.54 -11.45
C HIS A 5 59.82 4.02 -12.14
N PHE A 6 59.40 3.41 -13.26
CA PHE A 6 58.19 3.85 -13.98
C PHE A 6 56.89 3.24 -13.44
N LEU A 7 56.96 2.18 -12.63
CA LEU A 7 55.77 1.57 -12.00
C LEU A 7 55.45 2.15 -10.61
N GLY A 8 56.32 2.98 -10.04
CA GLY A 8 56.12 3.58 -8.71
C GLY A 8 55.28 4.87 -8.70
N VAL A 9 55.01 5.46 -9.87
CA VAL A 9 54.32 6.78 -9.96
C VAL A 9 52.88 6.65 -10.46
N SER A 10 52.45 5.47 -10.90
CA SER A 10 51.12 5.26 -11.50
C SER A 10 50.03 4.86 -10.51
N SER A 11 50.35 4.55 -9.26
CA SER A 11 49.40 4.05 -8.26
C SER A 11 48.83 5.12 -7.32
N ALA A 12 49.26 6.39 -7.43
CA ALA A 12 48.79 7.47 -6.55
C ALA A 12 47.73 8.41 -7.19
N ALA A 13 47.45 8.30 -8.49
CA ALA A 13 46.60 9.26 -9.20
C ALA A 13 45.15 8.80 -9.48
N SER A 14 44.77 7.56 -9.14
CA SER A 14 43.42 7.03 -9.45
C SER A 14 42.46 6.94 -8.25
N LEU A 15 42.89 7.31 -7.04
CA LEU A 15 42.00 7.32 -5.85
C LEU A 15 41.03 8.51 -5.81
N GLY A 16 41.13 9.47 -6.73
CA GLY A 16 40.34 10.71 -6.70
C GLY A 16 38.99 10.69 -7.42
N VAL A 17 38.63 9.62 -8.15
CA VAL A 17 37.44 9.66 -9.05
C VAL A 17 36.33 8.67 -8.67
N LEU A 18 36.47 7.93 -7.57
CA LEU A 18 35.39 7.10 -7.00
C LEU A 18 34.56 7.83 -5.94
N ALA A 19 34.60 9.17 -5.90
CA ALA A 19 33.53 9.96 -5.29
C ALA A 19 32.26 9.87 -6.15
N GLY A 20 31.79 8.65 -6.39
CA GLY A 20 30.52 8.38 -7.04
C GLY A 20 29.43 8.90 -6.13
N CYS A 21 28.92 10.09 -6.44
CA CYS A 21 27.63 10.65 -6.02
C CYS A 21 27.10 10.14 -4.66
N ALA A 22 27.96 10.08 -3.64
CA ALA A 22 27.55 9.72 -2.30
C ALA A 22 26.84 10.95 -1.76
N SER A 23 25.54 11.03 -2.06
CA SER A 23 24.66 11.96 -1.39
C SER A 23 24.99 11.86 0.11
N PRO A 24 25.23 12.98 0.81
CA PRO A 24 25.54 12.92 2.23
C PRO A 24 24.48 12.04 2.90
N PRO A 25 24.89 11.14 3.83
CA PRO A 25 23.95 10.24 4.47
C PRO A 25 22.78 11.07 4.99
N VAL A 26 21.58 10.80 4.48
CA VAL A 26 20.38 11.55 4.86
C VAL A 26 20.17 11.28 6.33
N ASN A 27 20.47 12.28 7.16
CA ASN A 27 20.19 12.19 8.58
C ASN A 27 18.67 12.30 8.78
N ILE A 28 18.01 11.14 8.80
CA ILE A 28 16.58 11.03 9.09
C ILE A 28 16.28 11.17 10.59
N SER A 29 17.30 11.38 11.42
CA SER A 29 17.09 11.63 12.84
C SER A 29 16.25 12.88 13.03
N LYS A 30 15.12 12.74 13.74
CA LYS A 30 14.12 13.80 13.99
C LYS A 30 13.33 14.28 12.77
N ALA A 31 13.53 13.70 11.58
CA ALA A 31 12.74 14.07 10.40
C ALA A 31 11.26 13.74 10.58
N ASN A 32 10.38 14.62 10.11
CA ASN A 32 8.93 14.41 10.07
C ASN A 32 8.57 13.68 8.77
N VAL A 33 8.33 12.37 8.87
CA VAL A 33 7.94 11.52 7.75
C VAL A 33 6.45 11.24 7.82
N VAL A 34 5.74 11.59 6.75
CA VAL A 34 4.31 11.29 6.60
C VAL A 34 4.15 10.14 5.62
N VAL A 35 3.34 9.15 5.97
CA VAL A 35 2.98 8.01 5.12
C VAL A 35 1.48 8.06 4.87
N VAL A 36 1.08 8.01 3.59
CA VAL A 36 -0.33 8.04 3.16
C VAL A 36 -0.74 6.66 2.66
N GLY A 37 -1.69 6.05 3.36
CA GLY A 37 -2.21 4.70 3.10
C GLY A 37 -1.55 3.63 3.98
N GLY A 38 -2.37 2.94 4.78
CA GLY A 38 -1.97 1.88 5.71
C GLY A 38 -2.01 0.46 5.12
N GLY A 39 -1.88 0.33 3.80
CA GLY A 39 -1.79 -0.98 3.15
C GLY A 39 -0.42 -1.66 3.33
N TYR A 40 -0.18 -2.74 2.56
CA TYR A 40 1.10 -3.47 2.57
C TYR A 40 2.33 -2.56 2.44
N GLY A 41 2.30 -1.60 1.51
CA GLY A 41 3.43 -0.70 1.28
C GLY A 41 3.61 0.31 2.41
N GLY A 42 2.56 1.06 2.77
CA GLY A 42 2.68 2.14 3.74
C GLY A 42 2.88 1.68 5.18
N ALA A 43 2.19 0.63 5.64
CA ALA A 43 2.43 0.10 7.00
C ALA A 43 3.86 -0.44 7.15
N THR A 44 4.36 -1.13 6.13
CA THR A 44 5.75 -1.61 6.07
C THR A 44 6.73 -0.44 6.07
N ALA A 45 6.52 0.55 5.19
CA ALA A 45 7.38 1.72 5.10
C ALA A 45 7.43 2.49 6.43
N ALA A 46 6.28 2.74 7.06
CA ALA A 46 6.20 3.42 8.35
C ALA A 46 7.01 2.68 9.44
N LYS A 47 6.85 1.35 9.54
CA LYS A 47 7.61 0.50 10.45
C LYS A 47 9.11 0.59 10.20
N TYR A 48 9.55 0.40 8.96
CA TYR A 48 10.97 0.34 8.65
C TYR A 48 11.66 1.70 8.72
N VAL A 49 10.97 2.81 8.44
CA VAL A 49 11.50 4.16 8.71
C VAL A 49 11.78 4.36 10.19
N ARG A 50 10.88 3.92 11.08
CA ARG A 50 11.12 3.95 12.53
C ARG A 50 12.31 3.07 12.91
N MET A 51 12.36 1.83 12.45
CA MET A 51 13.44 0.90 12.78
C MET A 51 14.81 1.39 12.28
N PHE A 52 14.93 1.79 11.02
CA PHE A 52 16.19 2.22 10.43
C PHE A 52 16.66 3.59 10.93
N SER A 53 15.77 4.41 11.47
CA SER A 53 16.16 5.65 12.16
C SER A 53 16.52 5.42 13.63
N ASN A 54 16.65 4.17 14.11
CA ASN A 54 16.78 3.86 15.54
C ASN A 54 15.69 4.56 16.37
N ASN A 55 14.45 4.59 15.86
CA ASN A 55 13.29 5.24 16.46
C ASN A 55 13.43 6.76 16.68
N THR A 56 14.30 7.44 15.92
CA THR A 56 14.49 8.90 16.03
C THR A 56 13.68 9.73 15.02
N ALA A 57 13.24 9.16 13.89
CA ALA A 57 12.36 9.85 12.94
C ALA A 57 10.92 9.91 13.45
N GLN A 58 10.24 11.05 13.33
CA GLN A 58 8.82 11.17 13.68
C GLN A 58 7.97 10.67 12.50
N VAL A 59 7.23 9.57 12.68
CA VAL A 59 6.44 8.96 11.61
C VAL A 59 4.96 9.10 11.90
N THR A 60 4.23 9.72 10.97
CA THR A 60 2.76 9.77 10.98
C THR A 60 2.21 8.96 9.82
N LEU A 61 1.41 7.93 10.10
CA LEU A 61 0.64 7.17 9.12
C LEU A 61 -0.79 7.71 9.05
N ILE A 62 -1.23 8.12 7.87
CA ILE A 62 -2.61 8.58 7.63
C ILE A 62 -3.35 7.49 6.86
N GLU A 63 -4.40 6.97 7.46
CA GLU A 63 -5.21 5.87 6.93
C GLU A 63 -6.66 6.00 7.42
N PRO A 64 -7.67 6.05 6.53
CA PRO A 64 -9.06 6.21 6.95
C PRO A 64 -9.65 4.99 7.68
N ASN A 65 -9.18 3.78 7.38
CA ASN A 65 -9.71 2.56 7.97
C ASN A 65 -9.14 2.32 9.37
N ALA A 66 -9.95 1.72 10.25
CA ALA A 66 -9.49 1.37 11.60
C ALA A 66 -8.52 0.18 11.61
N GLU A 67 -8.57 -0.64 10.56
CA GLU A 67 -7.81 -1.85 10.40
C GLU A 67 -7.41 -2.04 8.93
N PHE A 68 -6.30 -2.73 8.73
CA PHE A 68 -5.90 -3.25 7.43
C PHE A 68 -6.68 -4.52 7.12
N ILE A 69 -7.30 -4.63 5.94
CA ILE A 69 -7.98 -5.84 5.48
C ILE A 69 -7.22 -6.44 4.29
N SER A 70 -6.77 -7.68 4.43
CA SER A 70 -5.96 -8.37 3.42
C SER A 70 -6.79 -8.80 2.20
N CYS A 71 -6.54 -8.20 1.04
CA CYS A 71 -7.16 -8.63 -0.22
C CYS A 71 -6.65 -9.98 -0.76
N PRO A 72 -5.36 -10.35 -0.66
CA PRO A 72 -4.88 -11.66 -1.09
C PRO A 72 -5.63 -12.84 -0.43
N MET A 73 -6.00 -12.71 0.84
CA MET A 73 -6.72 -13.77 1.56
C MET A 73 -8.25 -13.68 1.41
N SER A 74 -8.78 -12.64 0.77
CA SER A 74 -10.23 -12.41 0.73
C SER A 74 -10.98 -13.44 -0.11
N ASN A 75 -10.31 -14.12 -1.04
CA ASN A 75 -10.92 -15.21 -1.81
C ASN A 75 -11.27 -16.41 -0.90
N LEU A 76 -10.53 -16.65 0.19
CA LEU A 76 -10.90 -17.66 1.19
C LEU A 76 -12.19 -17.28 1.94
N VAL A 77 -12.45 -15.99 2.14
CA VAL A 77 -13.73 -15.50 2.70
C VAL A 77 -14.86 -15.74 1.72
N VAL A 78 -14.64 -15.47 0.43
CA VAL A 78 -15.62 -15.74 -0.64
C VAL A 78 -15.96 -17.23 -0.71
N GLY A 79 -14.95 -18.11 -0.61
CA GLY A 79 -15.15 -19.57 -0.55
C GLY A 79 -15.72 -20.07 0.78
N GLY A 80 -15.79 -19.25 1.82
CA GLY A 80 -16.33 -19.63 3.14
C GLY A 80 -15.35 -20.36 4.06
N HIS A 81 -14.06 -20.39 3.72
CA HIS A 81 -13.00 -21.07 4.49
C HIS A 81 -12.43 -20.22 5.63
N THR A 82 -12.72 -18.92 5.64
CA THR A 82 -12.32 -18.01 6.73
C THR A 82 -13.28 -16.82 6.82
N THR A 83 -13.10 -15.95 7.81
CA THR A 83 -13.92 -14.76 8.02
C THR A 83 -13.16 -13.49 7.68
N ILE A 84 -13.89 -12.39 7.43
CA ILE A 84 -13.26 -11.07 7.20
C ILE A 84 -12.40 -10.65 8.39
N ALA A 85 -12.85 -10.95 9.62
CA ALA A 85 -12.13 -10.62 10.85
C ALA A 85 -10.77 -11.33 10.94
N ASN A 86 -10.67 -12.58 10.47
CA ASN A 86 -9.42 -13.34 10.47
C ASN A 86 -8.36 -12.78 9.51
N ILE A 87 -8.76 -11.96 8.54
CA ILE A 87 -7.88 -11.32 7.56
C ILE A 87 -7.75 -9.81 7.79
N SER A 88 -8.31 -9.32 8.89
CA SER A 88 -8.21 -7.94 9.37
C SER A 88 -7.12 -7.80 10.43
N THR A 89 -6.42 -6.68 10.44
CA THR A 89 -5.38 -6.39 11.44
C THR A 89 -5.45 -4.93 11.89
N PRO A 90 -5.66 -4.67 13.20
CA PRO A 90 -5.66 -3.31 13.72
C PRO A 90 -4.26 -2.69 13.65
N TYR A 91 -4.19 -1.36 13.55
CA TYR A 91 -2.93 -0.62 13.47
C TYR A 91 -2.25 -0.37 14.83
N ASP A 92 -2.85 -0.81 15.93
CA ASP A 92 -2.40 -0.51 17.29
C ASP A 92 -0.95 -0.96 17.57
N ASN A 93 -0.52 -2.08 16.98
CA ASN A 93 0.86 -2.55 17.08
C ASN A 93 1.88 -1.60 16.44
N LEU A 94 1.51 -0.84 15.39
CA LEU A 94 2.40 0.18 14.82
C LEU A 94 2.67 1.30 15.84
N THR A 95 1.64 1.71 16.57
CA THR A 95 1.76 2.69 17.65
C THR A 95 2.53 2.11 18.84
N LYS A 96 2.07 0.98 19.39
CA LYS A 96 2.60 0.40 20.64
C LYS A 96 4.05 -0.07 20.52
N ARG A 97 4.44 -0.67 19.39
CA ARG A 97 5.76 -1.29 19.23
C ARG A 97 6.78 -0.40 18.51
N HIS A 98 6.30 0.53 17.69
CA HIS A 98 7.17 1.35 16.85
C HIS A 98 7.00 2.86 17.09
N GLY A 99 6.06 3.30 17.93
CA GLY A 99 5.84 4.73 18.19
C GLY A 99 5.36 5.51 16.97
N ILE A 100 4.68 4.85 16.03
CA ILE A 100 4.09 5.48 14.84
C ILE A 100 2.80 6.20 15.27
N LYS A 101 2.63 7.46 14.89
CA LYS A 101 1.36 8.17 15.06
C LYS A 101 0.41 7.75 13.94
N VAL A 102 -0.66 7.05 14.27
CA VAL A 102 -1.71 6.71 13.29
C VAL A 102 -2.81 7.77 13.36
N VAL A 103 -3.12 8.39 12.23
CA VAL A 103 -4.18 9.39 12.08
C VAL A 103 -5.27 8.80 11.19
N LYS A 104 -6.46 8.63 11.78
CA LYS A 104 -7.63 8.10 11.06
C LYS A 104 -8.29 9.18 10.22
N ASP A 105 -7.79 9.38 9.01
CA ASP A 105 -8.24 10.44 8.10
C ASP A 105 -7.86 10.12 6.65
N MET A 106 -8.33 10.94 5.71
CA MET A 106 -7.89 10.94 4.32
C MET A 106 -7.05 12.18 4.02
N VAL A 107 -6.09 12.04 3.11
CA VAL A 107 -5.37 13.20 2.56
C VAL A 107 -6.18 13.74 1.38
N ALA A 108 -6.63 14.99 1.49
CA ALA A 108 -7.42 15.66 0.46
C ALA A 108 -6.55 16.32 -0.62
N SER A 109 -5.41 16.91 -0.22
CA SER A 109 -4.47 17.52 -1.16
C SER A 109 -3.05 17.55 -0.62
N ILE A 110 -2.08 17.60 -1.54
CA ILE A 110 -0.65 17.70 -1.25
C ILE A 110 -0.10 18.93 -1.98
N ASP A 111 0.53 19.84 -1.23
CA ASP A 111 1.38 20.88 -1.81
C ASP A 111 2.84 20.45 -1.65
N ALA A 112 3.42 19.98 -2.76
CA ALA A 112 4.79 19.49 -2.79
C ALA A 112 5.83 20.62 -2.68
N LYS A 113 5.48 21.86 -3.07
CA LYS A 113 6.39 23.02 -2.98
C LYS A 113 6.51 23.47 -1.54
N GLN A 114 5.39 23.61 -0.84
CA GLN A 114 5.34 24.01 0.57
C GLN A 114 5.57 22.83 1.54
N LYS A 115 5.64 21.61 1.00
CA LYS A 115 5.73 20.35 1.76
C LYS A 115 4.66 20.24 2.84
N THR A 116 3.42 20.48 2.44
CA THR A 116 2.24 20.42 3.31
C THR A 116 1.20 19.49 2.73
N ILE A 117 0.49 18.80 3.61
CA ILE A 117 -0.73 18.05 3.28
C ILE A 117 -1.94 18.70 3.94
N ARG A 118 -3.10 18.60 3.29
CA ARG A 118 -4.41 18.90 3.91
C ARG A 118 -5.17 17.61 4.11
N LEU A 119 -5.76 17.48 5.30
CA LEU A 119 -6.63 16.35 5.61
C LEU A 119 -8.07 16.63 5.17
N ALA A 120 -8.83 15.58 4.91
CA ALA A 120 -10.23 15.69 4.51
C ALA A 120 -11.11 16.18 5.68
N SER A 121 -10.80 15.79 6.91
CA SER A 121 -11.48 16.32 8.10
C SER A 121 -11.19 17.80 8.38
N GLY A 122 -10.20 18.38 7.68
CA GLY A 122 -9.67 19.71 7.92
C GLY A 122 -8.30 19.69 8.61
N GLY A 123 -7.66 20.85 8.65
CA GLY A 123 -6.29 20.98 9.15
C GLY A 123 -5.21 20.65 8.11
N SER A 124 -3.97 20.93 8.50
CA SER A 124 -2.80 20.77 7.65
C SER A 124 -1.58 20.32 8.44
N MET A 125 -0.69 19.58 7.79
CA MET A 125 0.55 19.09 8.39
C MET A 125 1.72 19.35 7.43
N LYS A 126 2.84 19.85 7.97
CA LYS A 126 4.12 19.92 7.26
C LYS A 126 4.84 18.57 7.33
N TYR A 127 5.63 18.27 6.31
CA TYR A 127 6.48 17.08 6.27
C TYR A 127 7.88 17.41 5.74
N ASP A 128 8.87 16.64 6.18
CA ASP A 128 10.21 16.66 5.56
C ASP A 128 10.28 15.69 4.39
N LYS A 129 9.62 14.52 4.55
CA LYS A 129 9.47 13.46 3.55
C LYS A 129 8.04 12.91 3.56
N LEU A 130 7.56 12.57 2.37
CA LEU A 130 6.22 12.01 2.14
C LEU A 130 6.35 10.67 1.41
N ILE A 131 5.70 9.64 1.92
CA ILE A 131 5.59 8.33 1.28
C ILE A 131 4.13 8.14 0.86
N LEU A 132 3.90 7.94 -0.43
CA LEU A 132 2.57 7.68 -0.98
C LEU A 132 2.41 6.18 -1.25
N SER A 133 1.46 5.56 -0.57
CA SER A 133 1.07 4.16 -0.80
C SER A 133 -0.47 3.99 -0.84
N PRO A 134 -1.19 4.72 -1.71
CA PRO A 134 -2.66 4.76 -1.70
C PRO A 134 -3.32 3.52 -2.32
N GLY A 135 -2.56 2.64 -2.99
CA GLY A 135 -3.10 1.49 -3.70
C GLY A 135 -3.72 1.85 -5.05
N ILE A 136 -4.84 1.21 -5.40
CA ILE A 136 -5.53 1.38 -6.69
C ILE A 136 -6.81 2.19 -6.55
N GLY A 137 -7.15 2.96 -7.58
CA GLY A 137 -8.52 3.40 -7.87
C GLY A 137 -9.25 2.34 -8.71
N LEU A 138 -10.57 2.29 -8.62
CA LEU A 138 -11.39 1.51 -9.54
C LEU A 138 -11.97 2.46 -10.58
N MET A 139 -11.77 2.17 -11.86
CA MET A 139 -12.22 3.01 -12.97
C MET A 139 -13.60 2.55 -13.45
N THR A 140 -14.61 2.60 -12.57
CA THR A 140 -15.97 2.10 -12.85
C THR A 140 -16.65 2.85 -13.99
N GLU A 141 -16.24 4.09 -14.25
CA GLU A 141 -16.71 4.94 -15.33
C GLU A 141 -16.33 4.43 -16.74
N THR A 142 -15.34 3.54 -16.85
CA THR A 142 -14.89 3.01 -18.14
C THR A 142 -15.86 2.00 -18.76
N ILE A 143 -16.76 1.43 -17.96
CA ILE A 143 -17.77 0.46 -18.41
C ILE A 143 -19.14 1.08 -18.19
N LYS A 144 -19.87 1.32 -19.29
CA LYS A 144 -21.19 1.95 -19.26
C LYS A 144 -22.12 1.16 -18.33
N GLY A 145 -22.59 1.83 -17.27
CA GLY A 145 -23.55 1.26 -16.31
C GLY A 145 -22.92 0.48 -15.14
N LEU A 146 -21.60 0.25 -15.14
CA LEU A 146 -20.93 -0.52 -14.09
C LEU A 146 -21.01 0.15 -12.72
N ASP A 147 -20.79 1.46 -12.65
CA ASP A 147 -20.86 2.20 -11.38
C ASP A 147 -22.24 2.10 -10.72
N LYS A 148 -23.31 2.29 -11.52
CA LYS A 148 -24.70 2.13 -11.07
C LYS A 148 -24.97 0.69 -10.63
N ALA A 149 -24.60 -0.30 -11.45
CA ALA A 149 -24.78 -1.72 -11.12
C ALA A 149 -24.02 -2.11 -9.83
N ASN A 150 -22.88 -1.46 -9.57
CA ASN A 150 -22.11 -1.68 -8.35
C ASN A 150 -22.77 -1.08 -7.11
N GLN A 151 -23.28 0.14 -7.21
CA GLN A 151 -24.04 0.80 -6.13
C GLN A 151 -25.34 0.05 -5.80
N GLU A 152 -26.02 -0.50 -6.81
CA GLU A 152 -27.22 -1.32 -6.64
C GLU A 152 -26.91 -2.74 -6.15
N GLY A 153 -25.62 -3.10 -6.04
CA GLY A 153 -25.19 -4.42 -5.61
C GLY A 153 -25.43 -5.53 -6.64
N VAL A 154 -25.81 -5.21 -7.87
CA VAL A 154 -26.01 -6.18 -8.96
C VAL A 154 -24.67 -6.81 -9.38
N THR A 155 -23.61 -6.01 -9.39
CA THR A 155 -22.23 -6.49 -9.60
C THR A 155 -21.35 -6.01 -8.47
N VAL A 156 -20.42 -6.82 -7.99
CA VAL A 156 -19.46 -6.42 -6.96
C VAL A 156 -18.04 -6.65 -7.46
N GLN A 157 -17.14 -5.70 -7.20
CA GLN A 157 -15.77 -5.81 -7.71
C GLN A 157 -14.93 -6.67 -6.77
N ALA A 158 -15.08 -6.43 -5.46
CA ALA A 158 -14.34 -7.08 -4.38
C ALA A 158 -12.81 -7.10 -4.63
N TRP A 159 -12.28 -6.08 -5.31
CA TRP A 159 -10.83 -5.89 -5.57
C TRP A 159 -10.12 -5.10 -4.47
N LYS A 160 -10.92 -4.54 -3.56
CA LYS A 160 -10.54 -4.04 -2.24
C LYS A 160 -11.35 -4.87 -1.23
N ALA A 161 -10.66 -5.59 -0.35
CA ALA A 161 -11.34 -6.40 0.65
C ALA A 161 -12.11 -5.53 1.65
N GLY A 162 -13.21 -6.08 2.17
CA GLY A 162 -14.09 -5.39 3.10
C GLY A 162 -15.57 -5.65 2.78
N PRO A 163 -16.44 -4.62 2.76
CA PRO A 163 -17.88 -4.80 2.54
C PRO A 163 -18.24 -5.58 1.27
N GLU A 164 -17.55 -5.32 0.16
CA GLU A 164 -17.82 -6.04 -1.10
C GLU A 164 -17.43 -7.51 -1.03
N THR A 165 -16.40 -7.89 -0.26
CA THR A 165 -16.05 -9.31 -0.04
C THR A 165 -17.17 -10.04 0.67
N VAL A 166 -17.72 -9.42 1.73
CA VAL A 166 -18.82 -9.99 2.52
C VAL A 166 -20.10 -10.05 1.69
N LEU A 167 -20.38 -9.00 0.90
CA LEU A 167 -21.53 -8.97 0.01
C LEU A 167 -21.43 -10.07 -1.06
N LEU A 168 -20.26 -10.25 -1.68
CA LEU A 168 -20.04 -11.31 -2.66
C LEU A 168 -20.28 -12.70 -2.04
N ARG A 169 -19.75 -12.96 -0.84
CA ARG A 169 -20.01 -14.22 -0.12
C ARG A 169 -21.51 -14.44 0.09
N LYS A 170 -22.22 -13.42 0.59
CA LYS A 170 -23.67 -13.49 0.84
C LYS A 170 -24.47 -13.76 -0.44
N GLN A 171 -24.09 -13.15 -1.56
CA GLN A 171 -24.72 -13.37 -2.86
C GLN A 171 -24.55 -14.83 -3.32
N LEU A 172 -23.36 -15.40 -3.13
CA LEU A 172 -23.10 -16.81 -3.43
C LEU A 172 -23.89 -17.75 -2.53
N GLU A 173 -23.96 -17.49 -1.22
CA GLU A 173 -24.78 -18.30 -0.29
C GLU A 173 -26.27 -18.23 -0.59
N SER A 174 -26.74 -17.12 -1.17
CA SER A 174 -28.14 -16.93 -1.54
C SER A 174 -28.46 -17.42 -2.96
N MET A 175 -27.43 -17.81 -3.73
CA MET A 175 -27.60 -18.29 -5.09
C MET A 175 -28.26 -19.68 -5.05
N LYS A 176 -29.37 -19.83 -5.78
CA LYS A 176 -30.03 -21.13 -5.92
C LYS A 176 -29.09 -22.12 -6.63
N ASP A 177 -29.23 -23.39 -6.29
CA ASP A 177 -28.54 -24.47 -7.01
C ASP A 177 -28.86 -24.40 -8.53
N GLY A 178 -27.85 -24.68 -9.36
CA GLY A 178 -27.87 -24.44 -10.79
C GLY A 178 -27.68 -22.98 -11.23
N GLY A 179 -27.43 -22.05 -10.30
CA GLY A 179 -27.12 -20.65 -10.59
C GLY A 179 -25.75 -20.46 -11.29
N VAL A 180 -25.61 -19.35 -12.00
CA VAL A 180 -24.39 -19.02 -12.77
C VAL A 180 -23.61 -17.91 -12.08
N PHE A 181 -22.33 -18.16 -11.83
CA PHE A 181 -21.37 -17.16 -11.39
C PHE A 181 -20.48 -16.73 -12.56
N ALA A 182 -20.45 -15.43 -12.85
CA ALA A 182 -19.63 -14.84 -13.91
C ALA A 182 -18.60 -13.88 -13.33
N ILE A 183 -17.33 -14.00 -13.77
CA ILE A 183 -16.25 -13.06 -13.46
C ILE A 183 -15.80 -12.41 -14.77
N SER A 184 -15.71 -11.08 -14.78
CA SER A 184 -15.03 -10.32 -15.83
C SER A 184 -13.73 -9.74 -15.29
N ILE A 185 -12.65 -9.84 -16.06
CA ILE A 185 -11.29 -9.44 -15.66
C ILE A 185 -10.87 -8.26 -16.55
N PRO A 186 -10.36 -7.15 -15.98
CA PRO A 186 -9.87 -6.03 -16.77
C PRO A 186 -8.59 -6.39 -17.53
N MET A 187 -8.28 -5.61 -18.57
CA MET A 187 -6.99 -5.72 -19.25
C MET A 187 -5.83 -5.37 -18.31
N ALA A 188 -4.68 -6.00 -18.50
CA ALA A 188 -3.47 -5.67 -17.77
C ALA A 188 -3.01 -4.22 -18.07
N PRO A 189 -2.41 -3.51 -17.10
CA PRO A 189 -2.07 -3.97 -15.74
C PRO A 189 -3.24 -3.85 -14.73
N TYR A 190 -3.39 -4.84 -13.86
CA TYR A 190 -4.31 -4.81 -12.72
C TYR A 190 -3.70 -5.49 -11.48
N ARG A 191 -4.30 -5.27 -10.30
CA ARG A 191 -3.80 -5.83 -9.03
C ARG A 191 -3.96 -7.35 -8.99
N CYS A 192 -2.87 -8.06 -8.67
CA CYS A 192 -2.84 -9.51 -8.47
C CYS A 192 -3.34 -10.30 -9.69
N PRO A 193 -2.51 -10.45 -10.75
CA PRO A 193 -2.87 -11.18 -11.96
C PRO A 193 -3.56 -12.54 -11.75
N PRO A 194 -3.10 -13.42 -10.83
CA PRO A 194 -3.75 -14.72 -10.60
C PRO A 194 -5.05 -14.65 -9.77
N GLY A 195 -5.30 -13.52 -9.08
CA GLY A 195 -6.39 -13.38 -8.10
C GLY A 195 -7.80 -13.72 -8.62
N PRO A 196 -8.18 -13.37 -9.86
CA PRO A 196 -9.50 -13.73 -10.41
C PRO A 196 -9.66 -15.22 -10.65
N TYR A 197 -8.59 -15.92 -11.03
CA TYR A 197 -8.61 -17.35 -11.29
C TYR A 197 -8.65 -18.14 -9.97
N GLU A 198 -7.91 -17.69 -8.96
CA GLU A 198 -8.06 -18.19 -7.59
C GLU A 198 -9.49 -17.97 -7.08
N ARG A 199 -10.11 -16.81 -7.35
CA ARG A 199 -11.50 -16.54 -6.99
C ARG A 199 -12.45 -17.54 -7.65
N ALA A 200 -12.27 -17.84 -8.94
CA ALA A 200 -13.08 -18.85 -9.61
C ALA A 200 -12.97 -20.22 -8.92
N CYS A 201 -11.75 -20.65 -8.54
CA CYS A 201 -11.54 -21.89 -7.80
C CYS A 201 -12.23 -21.87 -6.42
N GLN A 202 -12.16 -20.76 -5.69
CA GLN A 202 -12.79 -20.61 -4.37
C GLN A 202 -14.32 -20.57 -4.43
N VAL A 203 -14.90 -20.05 -5.52
CA VAL A 203 -16.35 -20.08 -5.70
C VAL A 203 -16.85 -21.48 -6.08
N ALA A 204 -16.02 -22.26 -6.77
CA ALA A 204 -16.35 -23.62 -7.18
C ALA A 204 -16.07 -24.69 -6.09
N SER A 205 -15.47 -24.32 -4.95
CA SER A 205 -15.05 -25.24 -3.89
C SER A 205 -16.15 -25.60 -2.89
#